data_AF-A0A7C4N0V8-F1
#
_entry.id   AF-A0A7C4N0V8-F1
#
_cell.length_a   1.000
_cell.length_b   1.000
_cell.length_c   1.000
_cell.angle_alpha   90.00
_cell.angle_beta   90.00
_cell.angle_gamma   90.00
#
_symmetry.space_group_name_H-M   'P 1'
#
loop_
_entity.id
_entity.type
_entity.pdbx_description
1 polymer ?
#
loop_
_entity_poly.entity_id
_entity_poly.type
_entity_poly.pdbx_seq_one_letter_code
_entity_poly.pdbx_strand_id
1 'polypeptide(L)'
;MTELRIHETLPPPPESALQKKASSPQGFGSLLEGAVGKIHRLETEANRSVAALLEGKADVAEVMVASQKVDLSMRLLLTVRNKVIEAYKEIMHMQF
;
A
#
# COMPACT_ATOMS: atom_id res chain seq x y z
N MET A 1 -56.85 36.40 8.79
CA MET A 1 -55.77 35.58 9.37
C MET A 1 -55.12 34.87 8.21
N THR A 2 -54.02 35.44 7.68
CA THR A 2 -53.42 34.99 6.43
C THR A 2 -51.91 35.11 6.58
N GLU A 3 -51.31 33.98 6.97
CA GLU A 3 -50.00 33.46 6.58
C GLU A 3 -48.85 34.47 6.42
N LEU A 4 -48.01 34.53 7.46
CA LEU A 4 -46.66 35.11 7.41
C LEU A 4 -45.75 34.18 6.58
N ARG A 5 -45.57 34.48 5.31
CA ARG A 5 -44.67 33.76 4.41
C ARG A 5 -43.41 34.57 4.13
N ILE A 6 -42.51 34.63 5.11
CA ILE A 6 -41.13 35.07 4.90
C ILE A 6 -40.38 33.96 4.17
N HIS A 7 -40.02 34.24 2.91
CA HIS A 7 -39.12 33.43 2.11
C HIS A 7 -37.73 33.44 2.75
N GLU A 8 -37.34 32.35 3.40
CA GLU A 8 -35.94 32.08 3.70
C GLU A 8 -35.33 31.41 2.45
N THR A 9 -34.79 32.22 1.53
CA THR A 9 -33.98 31.67 0.44
C THR A 9 -32.62 31.31 1.02
N LEU A 10 -32.50 30.04 1.41
CA LEU A 10 -31.24 29.42 1.79
C LEU A 10 -30.19 29.68 0.67
N PRO A 11 -29.00 30.21 0.98
CA PRO A 11 -27.93 30.33 -0.01
C PRO A 11 -27.60 28.92 -0.53
N PRO A 12 -27.29 28.76 -1.84
CA PRO A 12 -26.86 27.47 -2.35
C PRO A 12 -25.64 27.01 -1.53
N PRO A 13 -25.59 25.74 -1.12
CA PRO A 13 -24.44 25.22 -0.40
C PRO A 13 -23.17 25.48 -1.24
N PRO A 14 -22.04 25.80 -0.60
CA PRO A 14 -20.80 25.95 -1.33
C PRO A 14 -20.45 24.61 -2.00
N GLU A 15 -20.52 24.56 -3.33
CA GLU A 15 -20.05 23.43 -4.17
C GLU A 15 -18.54 23.13 -4.01
N SER A 16 -17.86 23.78 -3.07
CA SER A 16 -16.42 23.67 -2.84
C SER A 16 -16.05 22.99 -1.51
N ALA A 17 -16.87 22.04 -1.03
CA ALA A 17 -16.49 21.19 0.12
C ALA A 17 -16.26 19.71 -0.26
N LEU A 18 -16.50 19.33 -1.51
CA LEU A 18 -16.26 17.96 -2.00
C LEU A 18 -15.07 17.84 -2.97
N GLN A 19 -14.16 18.82 -2.97
CA GLN A 19 -12.76 18.51 -3.30
C GLN A 19 -12.13 17.79 -2.11
N LYS A 20 -12.68 16.62 -1.78
CA LYS A 20 -11.99 15.60 -1.02
C LYS A 20 -10.75 15.33 -1.86
N LYS A 21 -9.61 15.86 -1.40
CA LYS A 21 -8.25 15.58 -1.88
C LYS A 21 -8.28 14.21 -2.54
N ALA A 22 -8.35 14.18 -3.86
CA ALA A 22 -8.02 12.99 -4.60
C ALA A 22 -6.52 12.88 -4.33
N SER A 23 -6.17 12.23 -3.22
CA SER A 23 -4.85 11.68 -3.00
C SER A 23 -4.58 10.93 -4.28
N SER A 24 -3.73 11.53 -5.13
CA SER A 24 -3.33 10.97 -6.40
C SER A 24 -3.11 9.49 -6.15
N PRO A 25 -3.81 8.57 -6.86
CA PRO A 25 -3.64 7.16 -6.59
C PRO A 25 -2.15 6.90 -6.60
N GLN A 26 -1.56 6.50 -5.47
CA GLN A 26 -0.14 6.16 -5.43
C GLN A 26 0.06 5.13 -6.54
N GLY A 27 0.77 5.55 -7.61
CA GLY A 27 0.94 4.71 -8.78
C GLY A 27 1.60 3.40 -8.39
N PHE A 28 1.41 2.36 -9.20
CA PHE A 28 2.00 1.05 -8.94
C PHE A 28 3.50 1.13 -8.60
N GLY A 29 4.25 2.02 -9.25
CA GLY A 29 5.66 2.27 -8.94
C GLY A 29 5.92 2.70 -7.49
N SER A 30 5.11 3.60 -6.93
CA SER A 30 5.24 4.03 -5.53
C SER A 30 4.87 2.91 -4.54
N LEU A 31 3.85 2.10 -4.88
CA LEU A 31 3.51 0.91 -4.10
C LEU A 31 4.63 -0.13 -4.13
N LEU A 32 5.25 -0.35 -5.30
CA LEU A 32 6.37 -1.25 -5.50
C LEU A 32 7.60 -0.79 -4.71
N GLU A 33 7.95 0.48 -4.80
CA GLU A 33 9.05 1.09 -4.05
C GLU A 33 8.83 0.94 -2.53
N GLY A 34 7.62 1.24 -2.07
CA GLY A 34 7.24 1.04 -0.66
C GLY A 34 7.32 -0.43 -0.23
N ALA A 35 6.92 -1.37 -1.09
CA ALA A 35 7.01 -2.80 -0.81
C ALA A 35 8.46 -3.29 -0.74
N VAL A 36 9.32 -2.90 -1.69
CA VAL A 36 10.76 -3.20 -1.67
C VAL A 36 11.40 -2.63 -0.41
N GLY A 37 11.09 -1.38 -0.04
CA GLY A 37 11.56 -0.77 1.20
C GLY A 37 11.12 -1.52 2.46
N LYS A 38 9.89 -2.05 2.50
CA LYS A 38 9.44 -2.90 3.61
C LYS A 38 10.21 -4.21 3.68
N ILE A 39 10.48 -4.85 2.55
CA ILE A 39 11.22 -6.12 2.54
C ILE A 39 12.67 -5.90 2.98
N HIS A 40 13.31 -4.82 2.53
CA HIS A 40 14.65 -4.47 3.00
C HIS A 40 14.72 -4.28 4.53
N ARG A 41 13.67 -3.70 5.14
CA ARG A 41 13.55 -3.64 6.61
C ARG A 41 13.40 -5.02 7.24
N LEU A 42 12.60 -5.91 6.66
CA LEU A 42 12.45 -7.29 7.13
C LEU A 42 13.78 -8.05 7.05
N GLU A 43 14.54 -7.85 5.97
CA GLU A 43 15.87 -8.44 5.79
C GLU A 43 16.85 -7.93 6.85
N THR A 44 16.85 -6.61 7.11
CA THR A 44 17.67 -6.01 8.17
C THR A 44 17.31 -6.57 9.55
N GLU A 45 16.02 -6.77 9.81
CA GLU A 45 15.54 -7.36 11.06
C GLU A 45 15.97 -8.83 11.19
N ALA A 46 15.89 -9.61 10.11
CA ALA A 46 16.38 -10.98 10.09
C ALA A 46 17.90 -11.04 10.33
N ASN A 47 18.67 -10.13 9.74
CA ASN A 47 20.11 -10.04 9.99
C ASN A 47 20.42 -9.67 11.45
N ARG A 48 19.60 -8.81 12.07
CA ARG A 48 19.71 -8.49 13.49
C ARG A 48 19.38 -9.68 14.38
N SER A 49 18.35 -10.45 14.06
CA SER A 49 18.01 -11.64 14.84
C SER A 49 19.10 -12.70 14.73
N VAL A 50 19.76 -12.85 13.58
CA VAL A 50 20.96 -13.68 13.43
C VAL A 50 22.08 -13.22 14.36
N ALA A 51 22.39 -11.92 14.39
CA ALA A 51 23.41 -11.39 15.30
C ALA A 51 23.04 -11.63 16.77
N ALA A 52 21.78 -11.39 17.14
CA ALA A 52 21.28 -11.64 18.48
C ALA A 52 21.36 -13.13 18.87
N LEU A 53 21.11 -14.06 17.93
CA LEU A 53 21.26 -15.49 18.15
C LEU A 53 22.73 -15.85 18.48
N LEU A 54 23.69 -15.29 17.74
CA LEU A 54 25.12 -15.50 18.01
C LEU A 54 25.55 -14.95 19.39
N GLU A 55 24.87 -13.91 19.87
CA GLU A 55 25.04 -13.34 21.20
C GLU A 55 24.25 -14.09 22.31
N GLY A 56 23.47 -15.11 21.95
CA GLY A 56 22.61 -15.85 22.87
C GLY A 56 21.35 -15.09 23.33
N LYS A 57 20.99 -14.01 22.62
CA LYS A 57 19.86 -13.10 22.94
C LYS A 57 18.60 -13.38 22.11
N ALA A 58 18.67 -14.24 21.08
CA ALA A 58 17.54 -14.66 20.28
C ALA A 58 17.54 -16.18 20.08
N ASP A 59 16.36 -16.76 19.83
CA ASP A 59 16.20 -18.18 19.53
C ASP A 59 16.33 -18.44 18.02
N VAL A 60 16.82 -19.63 17.66
CA VAL A 60 16.82 -20.15 16.29
C VAL A 60 15.42 -20.08 15.66
N ALA A 61 14.37 -20.33 16.45
CA ALA A 61 12.99 -20.20 15.98
C ALA A 61 12.65 -18.77 15.51
N GLU A 62 13.14 -17.75 16.21
CA GLU A 62 12.91 -16.35 15.88
C GLU A 62 13.63 -15.93 14.60
N VAL A 63 14.89 -16.36 14.45
CA VAL A 63 15.67 -16.19 13.21
C VAL A 63 14.97 -16.85 12.03
N MET A 64 14.50 -18.08 12.22
CA MET A 64 13.80 -18.83 11.17
C MET A 64 12.51 -18.12 10.75
N VAL A 65 11.70 -17.62 11.70
CA VAL A 65 10.49 -16.86 11.41
C VAL A 65 10.82 -15.56 10.67
N ALA A 66 11.86 -14.84 11.09
CA ALA A 66 12.29 -13.60 10.43
C ALA A 66 12.68 -13.87 8.96
N SER A 67 13.48 -14.91 8.71
CA SER A 67 13.86 -15.32 7.36
C SER A 67 12.67 -15.74 6.51
N GLN A 68 11.73 -16.53 7.07
CA GLN A 68 10.51 -16.95 6.34
C GLN A 68 9.64 -15.75 5.94
N LYS A 69 9.55 -14.71 6.78
CA LYS A 69 8.83 -13.47 6.46
C LYS A 69 9.44 -12.75 5.26
N VAL A 70 10.76 -12.68 5.17
CA VAL A 70 11.46 -12.10 4.02
C VAL A 70 11.13 -12.88 2.75
N ASP A 71 11.29 -14.20 2.79
CA ASP A 71 11.07 -15.06 1.62
C ASP A 71 9.62 -15.01 1.12
N LEU A 72 8.65 -15.09 2.03
CA LEU A 72 7.23 -15.02 1.68
C LEU A 72 6.88 -13.65 1.08
N SER A 73 7.40 -12.57 1.66
CA SER A 73 7.16 -11.21 1.18
C SER A 73 7.77 -10.99 -0.20
N MET A 74 8.97 -11.50 -0.46
CA MET A 74 9.61 -11.47 -1.78
C MET A 74 8.79 -12.25 -2.82
N ARG A 75 8.34 -13.46 -2.49
CA ARG A 75 7.48 -14.25 -3.38
C ARG A 75 6.21 -13.50 -3.74
N LEU A 76 5.54 -12.92 -2.75
CA LEU A 76 4.34 -12.10 -2.98
C LEU A 76 4.63 -10.91 -3.90
N LEU A 77 5.73 -10.19 -3.66
CA LEU A 77 6.14 -9.07 -4.50
C LEU A 77 6.33 -9.47 -5.97
N LEU A 78 7.01 -10.59 -6.21
CA LEU A 78 7.23 -11.11 -7.55
C LEU A 78 5.93 -11.53 -8.22
N THR A 79 5.01 -12.17 -7.49
CA THR A 79 3.67 -12.51 -8.00
C THR A 79 2.91 -11.27 -8.44
N VAL A 80 2.89 -10.22 -7.61
CA VAL A 80 2.22 -8.95 -7.93
C VAL A 80 2.88 -8.28 -9.13
N ARG A 81 4.23 -8.21 -9.15
CA ARG A 81 4.99 -7.68 -10.29
C ARG A 81 4.62 -8.37 -11.59
N ASN A 82 4.56 -9.69 -11.59
CA ASN A 82 4.20 -10.48 -12.77
C ASN A 82 2.78 -10.17 -13.22
N LYS A 83 1.80 -10.09 -12.31
CA LYS A 83 0.41 -9.76 -12.69
C LYS A 83 0.23 -8.37 -13.24
N VAL A 84 0.99 -7.39 -12.76
CA VAL A 84 0.96 -6.04 -13.35
C VAL A 84 1.55 -6.03 -14.76
N ILE A 85 2.63 -6.77 -14.99
CA ILE A 85 3.21 -6.92 -16.34
C ILE A 85 2.23 -7.64 -17.28
N GLU A 86 1.58 -8.71 -16.81
CA GLU A 86 0.55 -9.41 -17.58
C GLU A 86 -0.63 -8.49 -17.92
N ALA A 87 -1.17 -7.74 -16.95
CA ALA A 87 -2.25 -6.79 -17.19
C ALA A 87 -1.87 -5.70 -18.20
N TYR A 88 -0.63 -5.21 -18.14
CA TYR A 88 -0.12 -4.26 -19.14
C TYR A 88 -0.06 -4.89 -20.54
N LYS A 89 0.43 -6.13 -20.66
CA LYS A 89 0.48 -6.86 -21.94
C LYS A 89 -0.92 -7.11 -22.51
N GLU A 90 -1.88 -7.47 -21.67
CA GLU A 90 -3.26 -7.72 -22.09
C GLU A 90 -3.90 -6.47 -22.70
N ILE A 91 -3.76 -5.31 -22.04
CA ILE A 91 -4.25 -4.02 -22.57
C ILE A 91 -3.63 -3.72 -23.94
N MET A 92 -2.34 -4.01 -24.13
CA MET A 92 -1.65 -3.82 -25.42
C MET A 92 -2.14 -4.80 -26.51
N HIS A 93 -2.55 -6.02 -26.14
CA HIS A 93 -3.04 -7.03 -27.06
C HIS A 93 -4.51 -6.83 -27.48
N MET A 94 -5.33 -6.16 -26.65
CA MET A 94 -6.72 -5.85 -26.98
C MET A 94 -6.90 -4.71 -28.02
N GLN A 95 -5.81 -4.08 -28.49
CA GLN A 95 -5.87 -2.94 -29.43
C GLN A 95 -5.84 -3.33 -30.93
N PHE A 96 -6.35 -4.51 -31.30
CA PHE A 96 -6.47 -4.94 -32.71
C PHE A 96 -7.88 -5.35 -33.07
#